data_AF-A0A9E5BKV7-F1
#
_entry.id   AF-A0A9E5BKV7-F1
#
_cell.length_a   1.000
_cell.length_b   1.000
_cell.length_c   1.000
_cell.angle_alpha   90.00
_cell.angle_beta   90.00
_cell.angle_gamma   90.00
#
_symmetry.space_group_name_H-M   'P 1'
#
loop_
_entity.id
_entity.type
_entity.pdbx_description
1 polymer ?
#
loop_
_entity_poly.entity_id
_entity_poly.type
_entity_poly.pdbx_seq_one_letter_code
_entity_poly.pdbx_strand_id
1 'polypeptide(L)' 'MNSIYSLRFAAAWKNFPDAQWLNGKHFVTGDRGVSEWLFVGTGVDGKRVEANGVDVFTFANGKILVKNAFRKMRT' A
#
# COMPACT_ATOMS: atom_id res chain seq x y z
N MET A 1 -23.90 -9.67 -0.50
CA MET A 1 -22.43 -9.77 -0.47
C MET A 1 -21.85 -8.39 -0.19
N ASN A 2 -21.62 -8.04 1.08
CA ASN A 2 -20.98 -6.76 1.42
C ASN A 2 -19.48 -7.03 1.55
N SER A 3 -18.76 -6.86 0.44
CA SER A 3 -17.30 -7.01 0.43
C SER A 3 -16.67 -5.84 1.18
N ILE A 4 -16.42 -6.04 2.47
CA ILE A 4 -15.65 -5.14 3.33
C ILE A 4 -14.21 -4.88 2.82
N TYR A 5 -13.75 -5.66 1.83
CA TYR A 5 -12.44 -5.52 1.21
C TYR A 5 -12.32 -4.32 0.25
N SER A 6 -13.42 -3.81 -0.33
CA SER A 6 -13.35 -2.70 -1.30
C SER A 6 -13.28 -1.31 -0.66
N LEU A 7 -13.82 -1.15 0.55
CA LEU A 7 -13.94 0.17 1.21
C LEU A 7 -12.58 0.78 1.59
N ARG A 8 -11.62 -0.06 1.97
CA ARG A 8 -10.27 0.37 2.38
C ARG A 8 -9.42 0.82 1.19
N PHE A 9 -9.63 0.24 0.01
CA PHE A 9 -8.94 0.65 -1.21
C PHE A 9 -9.42 2.04 -1.65
N ALA A 10 -10.73 2.24 -1.76
CA ALA A 10 -11.29 3.53 -2.13
C ALA A 10 -11.01 4.64 -1.11
N ALA A 11 -10.83 4.30 0.17
CA ALA A 11 -10.52 5.27 1.22
C ALA A 11 -9.19 6.01 1.01
N ALA A 12 -8.21 5.39 0.34
CA ALA A 12 -6.92 6.05 0.07
C ALA A 12 -7.13 7.33 -0.76
N TRP A 13 -7.83 7.23 -1.89
CA TRP A 13 -8.13 8.38 -2.76
C TRP A 13 -9.16 9.34 -2.16
N LYS A 14 -10.06 8.87 -1.29
CA LYS A 14 -10.96 9.78 -0.57
C LYS A 14 -10.21 10.69 0.41
N ASN A 15 -9.21 10.15 1.09
CA ASN A 15 -8.43 10.90 2.08
C ASN A 15 -7.28 11.68 1.44
N PHE A 16 -6.74 11.17 0.33
CA PHE A 16 -5.62 11.74 -0.44
C PHE A 16 -5.95 11.67 -1.93
N PRO A 17 -6.67 12.65 -2.50
CA PRO A 17 -7.13 12.61 -3.89
C PRO A 17 -6.01 12.47 -4.93
N ASP A 18 -4.80 12.93 -4.60
CA ASP A 18 -3.58 12.88 -5.41
C ASP A 18 -2.61 11.76 -4.96
N ALA A 19 -3.09 10.77 -4.20
CA ALA A 19 -2.31 9.64 -3.69
C ALA A 19 -1.50 8.95 -4.79
N GLN A 20 -0.20 8.78 -4.54
CA GLN A 20 0.72 8.07 -5.41
C GLN A 20 1.62 7.12 -4.63
N TRP A 21 1.97 6.00 -5.25
CA TRP A 21 3.01 5.08 -4.81
C TRP A 21 4.14 5.12 -5.82
N LEU A 22 5.28 5.66 -5.41
CA LEU A 22 6.44 5.92 -6.23
C LEU A 22 7.60 4.99 -5.86
N ASN A 23 8.60 4.92 -6.73
CA ASN A 23 9.88 4.24 -6.49
C ASN A 23 9.72 2.76 -6.10
N GLY A 24 8.76 2.07 -6.73
CA GLY A 24 8.48 0.67 -6.49
C GLY A 24 9.70 -0.22 -6.76
N LYS A 25 10.08 -1.03 -5.76
CA LYS A 25 11.06 -2.12 -5.93
C LYS A 25 10.44 -3.41 -5.46
N HIS A 26 10.61 -4.48 -6.24
CA HIS A 26 9.90 -5.72 -6.03
C HIS A 26 10.85 -6.90 -6.13
N PHE A 27 10.73 -7.85 -5.21
CA PHE A 27 11.39 -9.13 -5.33
C PHE A 27 10.51 -10.25 -4.81
N VAL A 28 10.76 -11.45 -5.32
CA VAL A 28 10.04 -12.68 -4.99
C VAL A 28 11.07 -13.76 -4.67
N THR A 29 10.79 -14.55 -3.64
CA THR A 29 11.55 -15.75 -3.30
C THR A 29 10.59 -16.84 -2.82
N GLY A 30 10.52 -17.94 -3.57
CA GLY A 30 9.54 -19.00 -3.31
C GLY A 30 8.11 -18.47 -3.30
N ASP A 31 7.39 -18.73 -2.21
CA ASP A 31 6.03 -18.26 -1.95
C ASP A 31 5.97 -16.89 -1.26
N ARG A 32 7.09 -16.18 -1.15
CA ARG A 32 7.19 -14.87 -0.50
C ARG A 32 7.45 -13.78 -1.53
N GLY A 33 6.85 -12.62 -1.31
CA GLY A 33 7.09 -11.41 -2.11
C GLY A 33 7.26 -10.19 -1.23
N VAL A 34 8.01 -9.21 -1.72
CA VAL A 34 8.17 -7.91 -1.07
C VAL A 34 8.01 -6.82 -2.11
N SER A 35 7.27 -5.77 -1.75
CA SER A 35 7.20 -4.50 -2.49
C SER A 35 7.59 -3.35 -1.59
N GLU A 36 8.68 -2.67 -1.91
CA GLU A 36 9.07 -1.41 -1.30
C GLU A 36 8.48 -0.25 -2.10
N TRP A 37 8.08 0.82 -1.42
CA TRP A 37 7.47 1.98 -2.07
C TRP A 37 7.60 3.25 -1.23
N LEU A 38 7.47 4.41 -1.89
CA LEU A 38 7.24 5.71 -1.27
C LEU A 38 5.80 6.14 -1.55
N PHE A 39 4.99 6.31 -0.50
CA PHE A 39 3.68 6.94 -0.60
C PHE A 39 3.83 8.45 -0.48
N VAL A 40 3.18 9.17 -1.40
CA VAL A 40 3.00 10.62 -1.32
C VAL A 40 1.53 10.96 -1.53
N GLY A 41 1.05 11.98 -0.85
CA GLY A 41 -0.30 12.51 -1.04
C GLY A 41 -0.54 13.77 -0.24
N THR A 42 -1.51 14.55 -0.69
CA THR A 42 -2.04 15.73 -0.03
C THR A 42 -3.37 15.37 0.60
N GLY A 43 -3.44 15.44 1.93
CA GLY A 43 -4.66 15.19 2.68
C GLY A 43 -5.76 16.18 2.29
N VAL A 44 -7.01 15.81 2.52
CA VAL A 44 -8.16 16.74 2.36
C VAL A 44 -8.06 18.00 3.25
N ASP A 45 -7.22 17.96 4.29
CA ASP A 45 -6.89 19.12 5.13
C ASP A 45 -5.74 19.99 4.56
N GLY A 46 -5.25 19.68 3.37
CA GLY A 46 -4.18 20.38 2.67
C GLY A 46 -2.77 19.96 3.10
N LYS A 47 -2.61 19.06 4.07
CA LYS A 47 -1.28 18.65 4.55
C LYS A 47 -0.68 17.57 3.67
N ARG A 48 0.59 17.74 3.31
CA ARG A 48 1.35 16.68 2.64
C ARG A 48 1.73 15.58 3.62
N VAL A 49 1.64 14.36 3.12
CA VAL A 49 2.12 13.15 3.77
C VAL A 49 3.12 12.46 2.87
N GLU A 50 4.22 12.02 3.48
CA GLU A 50 5.18 11.12 2.86
C GLU A 50 5.44 9.93 3.78
N ALA A 51 5.39 8.71 3.24
CA ALA A 51 5.69 7.51 4.00
C ALA A 51 6.46 6.51 3.14
N ASN A 52 7.61 6.05 3.64
CA ASN A 52 8.21 4.84 3.08
C ASN A 52 7.44 3.63 3.59
N GLY A 53 7.26 2.63 2.76
CA GLY A 53 6.57 1.42 3.16
C GLY A 53 7.06 0.18 2.47
N VAL A 54 6.70 -0.94 3.08
CA VAL A 54 6.93 -2.28 2.56
C VAL A 54 5.66 -3.10 2.69
N ASP A 55 5.25 -3.71 1.59
CA ASP A 55 4.25 -4.77 1.60
C ASP A 55 4.97 -6.13 1.56
N VAL A 56 4.67 -7.00 2.52
CA VAL A 56 5.19 -8.37 2.60
C VAL A 56 4.07 -9.35 2.28
N PHE A 57 4.27 -10.15 1.24
CA PHE A 57 3.30 -11.09 0.69
C PHE A 57 3.65 -12.54 1.03
N THR A 58 2.60 -13.34 1.24
CA THR A 58 2.65 -14.80 1.10
C THR A 58 1.72 -15.19 -0.03
N PHE A 59 2.18 -16.00 -0.97
CA PHE A 59 1.43 -16.46 -2.11
C PHE A 59 1.00 -17.91 -1.93
N ALA A 60 -0.20 -18.24 -2.39
CA ALA A 60 -0.67 -19.62 -2.51
C ALA A 60 -1.58 -19.73 -3.73
N ASN A 61 -1.42 -20.77 -4.54
CA ASN A 61 -2.25 -21.02 -5.72
C ASN A 61 -2.33 -19.82 -6.69
N GLY A 62 -1.20 -19.16 -6.91
CA GLY A 62 -1.11 -17.97 -7.80
C GLY A 62 -1.80 -16.72 -7.26
N LYS A 63 -2.22 -16.70 -5.99
CA LYS A 63 -2.90 -15.56 -5.35
C LYS A 63 -2.13 -15.06 -4.14
N ILE A 64 -2.35 -13.81 -3.76
CA ILE A 64 -1.90 -13.27 -2.46
C ILE A 64 -2.78 -13.88 -1.37
N LEU A 65 -2.20 -14.76 -0.56
CA LEU A 65 -2.85 -15.34 0.61
C LEU A 65 -2.77 -14.37 1.81
N VAL A 66 -1.61 -13.73 2.01
CA VAL A 66 -1.37 -12.76 3.08
C VAL A 66 -0.70 -11.52 2.51
N LYS A 67 -1.15 -10.34 2.97
CA LYS A 67 -0.48 -9.06 2.76
C LYS A 67 -0.35 -8.33 4.09
N ASN A 68 0.89 -8.14 4.55
CA ASN A 68 1.19 -7.25 5.66
C ASN A 68 1.81 -5.97 5.10
N ALA A 69 1.33 -4.80 5.54
CA ALA A 69 1.83 -3.51 5.10
C ALA A 69 2.42 -2.74 6.29
N PHE A 70 3.70 -2.37 6.19
CA PHE A 70 4.40 -1.59 7.20
C PHE A 70 4.75 -0.23 6.62
N ARG A 71 4.60 0.83 7.42
CA ARG A 71 4.82 2.21 6.98
C ARG A 71 5.65 2.95 8.02
N LYS A 72 6.57 3.78 7.55
CA LYS A 72 7.27 4.77 8.34
C LYS A 72 6.91 6.16 7.81
N MET A 73 6.13 6.90 8.61
CA MET A 73 5.84 8.31 8.34
C MET A 73 7.14 9.11 8.37
N ARG A 74 7.33 9.97 7.36
CA ARG A 74 8.49 10.86 7.25
C ARG A 74 8.14 12.28 7.70
N THR A 75 6.91 12.70 7.42
CA THR A 75 6.32 14.00 7.74
C THR A 75 4.81 13.85 7.91
#